data_AF-A0A838LDN3-F1
#
_entry.id   AF-A0A838LDN3-F1
#
_cell.length_a   1.000
_cell.length_b   1.000
_cell.length_c   1.000
_cell.angle_alpha   90.00
_cell.angle_beta   90.00
_cell.angle_gamma   90.00
#
_symmetry.space_group_name_H-M   'P 1'
#
loop_
_entity.id
_entity.type
_entity.pdbx_description
1 polymer ?
#
loop_
_entity_poly.entity_id
_entity_poly.type
_entity_poly.pdbx_seq_one_letter_code
_entity_poly.pdbx_strand_id
1 'polypeptide(L)'
;MTETSTTSRNTAAATADRLKVVADLLAAHPDLPAPCVFAYSGSGHVEVTWQLMNTDGHKDNQRDAARTIIAALGGKWTKNPWDDRFDFARPLDGGITLQIFAHRDQLCERIVTGSETVTIPAVEAQPERTEQREVVEWRCHPLLADEAVSA
;
A
#
# COMPACT_ATOMS: atom_id res chain seq x y z
N MET A 1 22.08 18.00 -34.57
CA MET A 1 21.55 16.65 -34.24
C MET A 1 20.50 16.86 -33.18
N THR A 2 19.22 16.82 -33.59
CA THR A 2 18.09 17.07 -32.70
C THR A 2 17.56 15.70 -32.29
N GLU A 3 17.90 15.26 -31.08
CA GLU A 3 17.33 14.04 -30.51
C GLU A 3 15.83 14.24 -30.39
N THR A 4 15.09 13.54 -31.23
CA THR A 4 13.63 13.49 -31.15
C THR A 4 13.31 12.58 -29.98
N SER A 5 13.16 13.18 -28.80
CA SER A 5 12.65 12.49 -27.62
C SER A 5 11.28 11.91 -28.01
N THR A 6 11.24 10.59 -28.19
CA THR A 6 10.00 9.88 -28.53
C THR A 6 9.19 9.83 -27.24
N THR A 7 8.42 10.89 -27.00
CA THR A 7 7.36 10.90 -26.00
C THR A 7 6.44 9.73 -26.35
N SER A 8 6.54 8.64 -25.58
CA SER A 8 5.65 7.51 -25.69
C SER A 8 4.21 8.03 -25.60
N ARG A 9 3.49 8.00 -26.72
CA ARG A 9 2.10 8.47 -26.75
C ARG A 9 1.28 7.45 -25.96
N ASN A 10 0.65 7.94 -24.89
CA ASN A 10 -0.36 7.20 -24.14
C ASN A 10 -1.58 6.97 -25.05
N THR A 11 -1.55 5.85 -25.78
CA THR A 11 -2.63 5.45 -26.70
C THR A 11 -3.46 4.35 -26.07
N ALA A 12 -4.70 4.19 -26.54
CA ALA A 12 -5.56 3.08 -26.13
C ALA A 12 -4.90 1.71 -26.41
N ALA A 13 -4.12 1.58 -27.48
CA ALA A 13 -3.37 0.36 -27.80
C ALA A 13 -2.31 0.05 -26.74
N ALA A 14 -1.50 1.05 -26.36
CA ALA A 14 -0.50 0.89 -25.29
C ALA A 14 -1.14 0.55 -23.94
N THR A 15 -2.29 1.16 -23.61
CA THR A 15 -3.05 0.80 -22.41
C THR A 15 -3.58 -0.64 -22.48
N ALA A 16 -4.10 -1.07 -23.64
CA ALA A 16 -4.58 -2.44 -23.81
C ALA A 16 -3.46 -3.48 -23.63
N ASP A 17 -2.25 -3.20 -24.11
CA ASP A 17 -1.10 -4.09 -23.93
C ASP A 17 -0.67 -4.19 -22.45
N ARG A 18 -0.68 -3.07 -21.72
CA ARG A 18 -0.46 -3.07 -20.26
C ARG A 18 -1.52 -3.89 -19.52
N LEU A 19 -2.78 -3.77 -19.91
CA LEU A 19 -3.87 -4.55 -19.30
C LEU A 19 -3.77 -6.05 -19.59
N LYS A 20 -3.21 -6.47 -20.73
CA LYS A 20 -2.91 -7.89 -21.00
C LYS A 20 -1.85 -8.41 -20.02
N VAL A 21 -0.78 -7.65 -19.79
CA VAL A 21 0.25 -8.01 -18.79
C VAL A 21 -0.38 -8.17 -17.40
N VAL A 22 -1.29 -7.28 -17.02
CA VAL A 22 -2.04 -7.41 -15.76
C VAL A 22 -2.91 -8.66 -15.76
N ALA A 23 -3.64 -8.94 -16.83
CA ALA A 23 -4.48 -10.14 -16.93
C ALA A 23 -3.66 -11.43 -16.81
N ASP A 24 -2.52 -11.51 -17.50
CA ASP A 24 -1.60 -12.66 -17.43
C ASP A 24 -1.04 -12.84 -16.02
N LEU A 25 -0.68 -11.74 -15.34
CA LEU A 25 -0.24 -11.77 -13.94
C LEU A 25 -1.31 -12.36 -13.02
N LEU A 26 -2.56 -11.93 -13.16
CA LEU A 26 -3.67 -12.44 -12.34
C LEU A 26 -3.99 -13.90 -12.65
N ALA A 27 -3.93 -14.30 -13.92
CA ALA A 27 -4.11 -15.68 -14.33
C ALA A 27 -3.02 -16.62 -13.77
N ALA A 28 -1.79 -16.11 -13.63
CA ALA A 28 -0.69 -16.85 -13.03
C ALA A 28 -0.81 -17.00 -11.50
N HIS A 29 -1.64 -16.19 -10.85
CA HIS A 29 -1.81 -16.17 -9.39
C HIS A 29 -3.29 -16.19 -8.98
N PRO A 30 -4.04 -17.25 -9.32
CA PRO A 30 -5.49 -17.32 -9.09
C PRO A 30 -5.89 -17.34 -7.60
N ASP A 31 -4.95 -17.71 -6.72
CA ASP A 31 -5.18 -17.78 -5.26
C ASP A 31 -5.02 -16.42 -4.56
N LEU A 32 -4.54 -15.39 -5.27
CA LEU A 32 -4.46 -14.06 -4.70
C LEU A 32 -5.84 -13.40 -4.60
N PRO A 33 -6.08 -12.55 -3.58
CA PRO A 33 -7.28 -11.73 -3.54
C PRO A 33 -7.41 -10.89 -4.81
N ALA A 34 -8.63 -10.67 -5.28
CA ALA A 34 -8.86 -9.83 -6.45
C ALA A 34 -8.41 -8.37 -6.17
N PRO A 35 -7.54 -7.77 -7.01
CA PRO A 35 -7.17 -6.37 -6.86
C PRO A 35 -8.14 -5.44 -7.58
N CYS A 36 -8.08 -4.16 -7.23
CA CYS A 36 -8.57 -3.09 -8.09
C CYS A 36 -7.56 -2.81 -9.21
N VAL A 37 -8.05 -2.56 -10.43
CA VAL A 37 -7.19 -2.17 -11.56
C VAL A 37 -7.60 -0.78 -12.04
N PHE A 38 -6.66 0.16 -12.00
CA PHE A 38 -6.87 1.54 -12.43
C PHE A 38 -6.02 1.85 -13.67
N ALA A 39 -6.64 2.40 -14.71
CA ALA A 39 -5.94 2.86 -15.91
C ALA A 39 -6.08 4.38 -16.05
N TYR A 40 -4.97 5.10 -15.95
CA TYR A 40 -4.94 6.55 -15.96
C TYR A 40 -4.69 7.08 -17.38
N SER A 41 -5.69 7.75 -17.96
CA SER A 41 -5.62 8.24 -19.35
C SER A 41 -4.52 9.30 -19.58
N GLY A 42 -4.26 10.15 -18.59
CA GLY A 42 -3.26 11.22 -18.71
C GLY A 42 -1.81 10.73 -18.68
N SER A 43 -1.49 9.80 -17.78
CA SER A 43 -0.14 9.24 -17.62
C SER A 43 0.09 7.96 -18.40
N GLY A 44 -0.99 7.32 -18.89
CA GLY A 44 -0.97 5.96 -19.43
C GLY A 44 -0.65 4.90 -18.39
N HIS A 45 -0.50 5.29 -17.13
CA HIS A 45 -0.14 4.40 -16.05
C HIS A 45 -1.25 3.39 -15.79
N VAL A 46 -0.88 2.14 -15.52
CA VAL A 46 -1.81 1.14 -14.99
C VAL A 46 -1.37 0.78 -13.58
N GLU A 47 -2.30 0.82 -12.64
CA GLU A 47 -2.07 0.48 -11.24
C GLU A 47 -2.91 -0.76 -10.88
N VAL A 48 -2.30 -1.72 -10.20
CA VAL A 48 -2.95 -2.92 -9.66
C VAL A 48 -2.84 -2.87 -8.16
N THR A 49 -3.97 -2.68 -7.48
CA THR A 49 -3.99 -2.28 -6.07
C THR A 49 -4.81 -3.23 -5.23
N TRP A 50 -4.18 -3.83 -4.22
CA TRP A 50 -4.85 -4.58 -3.17
C TRP A 50 -5.19 -3.64 -2.00
N GLN A 51 -6.47 -3.24 -1.92
CA GLN A 51 -6.98 -2.41 -0.83
C GLN A 51 -7.43 -3.26 0.36
N LEU A 52 -6.47 -3.73 1.18
CA LEU A 52 -6.75 -4.61 2.33
C LEU A 52 -7.51 -3.90 3.46
N MET A 53 -7.46 -2.57 3.48
CA MET A 53 -8.13 -1.72 4.47
C MET A 53 -9.66 -1.58 4.28
N ASN A 54 -10.16 -1.72 3.05
CA ASN A 54 -11.56 -1.41 2.72
C ASN A 54 -12.40 -2.64 2.34
N THR A 55 -11.81 -3.83 2.34
CA THR A 55 -12.46 -5.05 1.86
C THR A 55 -12.90 -5.91 3.04
N ASP A 56 -14.18 -6.30 3.05
CA ASP A 56 -14.81 -7.01 4.18
C ASP A 56 -14.20 -8.40 4.49
N GLY A 57 -13.26 -8.88 3.66
CA GLY A 57 -12.54 -10.13 3.89
C GLY A 57 -11.14 -10.00 4.49
N HIS A 58 -10.57 -8.78 4.61
CA HIS A 58 -9.18 -8.61 5.02
C HIS A 58 -8.95 -7.70 6.22
N LYS A 59 -10.00 -7.04 6.73
CA LYS A 59 -9.88 -6.10 7.86
C LYS A 59 -9.10 -6.68 9.04
N ASP A 60 -9.32 -7.96 9.35
CA ASP A 60 -8.72 -8.65 10.50
C ASP A 60 -7.48 -9.50 10.15
N ASN A 61 -7.05 -9.54 8.89
CA ASN A 61 -5.86 -10.30 8.49
C ASN A 61 -5.03 -9.65 7.37
N GLN A 62 -4.81 -8.34 7.49
CA GLN A 62 -4.06 -7.58 6.48
C GLN A 62 -2.58 -8.01 6.43
N ARG A 63 -1.99 -8.47 7.55
CA ARG A 63 -0.60 -8.95 7.61
C ARG A 63 -0.39 -10.18 6.75
N ASP A 64 -1.21 -11.23 6.92
CA ASP A 64 -1.04 -12.44 6.10
C ASP A 64 -1.40 -12.20 4.64
N ALA A 65 -2.43 -11.39 4.37
CA ALA A 65 -2.80 -11.05 3.01
C ALA A 65 -1.65 -10.30 2.30
N ALA A 66 -1.08 -9.27 2.94
CA ALA A 66 0.08 -8.56 2.40
C ALA A 66 1.28 -9.49 2.22
N ARG A 67 1.58 -10.36 3.20
CA ARG A 67 2.66 -11.36 3.09
C ARG A 67 2.44 -12.30 1.91
N THR A 68 1.21 -12.81 1.73
CA THR A 68 0.85 -13.73 0.65
C THR A 68 1.04 -13.08 -0.71
N ILE A 69 0.55 -11.85 -0.89
CA ILE A 69 0.70 -11.10 -2.14
C ILE A 69 2.17 -10.83 -2.44
N ILE A 70 2.91 -10.29 -1.47
CA ILE A 70 4.33 -9.93 -1.66
C ILE A 70 5.16 -11.18 -1.97
N ALA A 71 4.93 -12.29 -1.26
CA ALA A 71 5.64 -13.54 -1.49
C ALA A 71 5.33 -14.15 -2.86
N ALA A 72 4.05 -14.18 -3.26
CA ALA A 72 3.62 -14.75 -4.52
C ALA A 72 4.16 -13.97 -5.74
N LEU A 73 4.09 -12.64 -5.68
CA LEU A 73 4.53 -11.78 -6.78
C LEU A 73 6.04 -11.57 -6.79
N GLY A 74 6.69 -11.73 -5.63
CA GLY A 74 8.13 -11.55 -5.44
C GLY A 74 8.62 -10.15 -5.79
N GLY A 75 9.91 -10.04 -6.08
CA GLY A 75 10.57 -8.79 -6.46
C GLY A 75 10.81 -7.83 -5.31
N LYS A 76 11.35 -6.65 -5.64
CA LYS A 76 11.65 -5.60 -4.66
C LYS A 76 10.45 -4.67 -4.49
N TRP A 77 9.99 -4.54 -3.26
CA TRP A 77 8.91 -3.64 -2.87
C TRP A 77 9.47 -2.46 -2.09
N THR A 78 8.94 -1.27 -2.35
CA THR A 78 9.20 -0.07 -1.57
C THR A 78 8.06 0.09 -0.57
N LYS A 79 8.40 0.19 0.72
CA LYS A 79 7.45 0.47 1.80
C LYS A 79 7.42 1.98 2.05
N ASN A 80 6.28 2.63 1.79
CA ASN A 80 6.08 4.04 2.09
C ASN A 80 5.18 4.18 3.33
N PRO A 81 5.68 4.74 4.44
CA PRO A 81 4.87 5.02 5.61
C PRO A 81 3.98 6.24 5.40
N TRP A 82 2.72 6.12 5.80
CA TRP A 82 1.81 7.22 6.09
C TRP A 82 1.41 7.18 7.57
N ASP A 83 0.60 8.14 8.01
CA ASP A 83 0.23 8.29 9.43
C ASP A 83 -0.43 7.02 9.98
N ASP A 84 -1.46 6.51 9.29
CA ASP A 84 -2.31 5.38 9.72
C ASP A 84 -2.19 4.11 8.88
N ARG A 85 -1.42 4.16 7.78
CA ARG A 85 -1.28 3.03 6.84
C ARG A 85 0.10 2.95 6.20
N PHE A 86 0.38 1.81 5.58
CA PHE A 86 1.53 1.62 4.69
C PHE A 86 1.07 1.44 3.24
N ASP A 87 1.84 2.02 2.33
CA ASP A 87 1.89 1.63 0.92
C ASP A 87 3.04 0.64 0.71
N PHE A 88 2.79 -0.44 -0.01
CA PHE A 88 3.85 -1.22 -0.62
C PHE A 88 3.72 -1.07 -2.12
N ALA A 89 4.71 -0.45 -2.74
CA ALA A 89 4.72 -0.22 -4.18
C ALA A 89 5.83 -1.04 -4.84
N ARG A 90 5.50 -1.67 -5.97
CA ARG A 90 6.47 -2.30 -6.86
C ARG A 90 6.19 -1.88 -8.30
N PRO A 91 7.09 -1.11 -8.94
CA PRO A 91 6.98 -0.84 -10.36
C PRO A 91 7.29 -2.12 -11.16
N LEU A 92 6.54 -2.31 -12.24
CA LEU A 92 6.85 -3.25 -13.32
C LEU A 92 7.19 -2.44 -14.58
N ASP A 93 7.83 -3.11 -15.53
CA ASP A 93 8.14 -2.52 -16.82
C ASP A 93 6.86 -2.10 -17.57
N GLY A 94 7.03 -1.16 -18.50
CA GLY A 94 5.93 -0.69 -19.32
C GLY A 94 4.97 0.28 -18.62
N GLY A 95 5.27 0.72 -17.39
CA GLY A 95 4.45 1.71 -16.68
C GLY A 95 3.27 1.10 -15.94
N ILE A 96 3.48 -0.08 -15.36
CA ILE A 96 2.54 -0.74 -14.45
C ILE A 96 3.09 -0.63 -13.02
N THR A 97 2.25 -0.35 -12.02
CA THR A 97 2.65 -0.42 -10.60
C THR A 97 1.73 -1.37 -9.86
N LEU A 98 2.33 -2.24 -9.05
CA LEU A 98 1.63 -3.05 -8.06
C LEU A 98 1.62 -2.30 -6.73
N GLN A 99 0.46 -2.22 -6.07
CA GLN A 99 0.31 -1.54 -4.79
C GLN A 99 -0.46 -2.38 -3.78
N ILE A 100 -0.08 -2.29 -2.51
CA ILE A 100 -0.82 -2.87 -1.38
C ILE A 100 -1.02 -1.78 -0.34
N PHE A 101 -2.27 -1.57 0.06
CA PHE A 101 -2.60 -0.68 1.17
C PHE A 101 -3.07 -1.50 2.36
N ALA A 102 -2.41 -1.28 3.50
CA ALA A 102 -2.76 -1.91 4.76
C ALA A 102 -2.62 -0.93 5.91
N HIS A 103 -3.51 -1.01 6.89
CA HIS A 103 -3.44 -0.22 8.11
C HIS A 103 -2.21 -0.59 8.93
N ARG A 104 -1.60 0.43 9.53
CA ARG A 104 -0.37 0.29 10.30
C ARG A 104 -0.55 -0.61 11.52
N ASP A 105 -1.72 -0.55 12.15
CA ASP A 105 -2.10 -1.34 13.32
C ASP A 105 -2.33 -2.82 13.03
N GLN A 106 -2.63 -3.17 11.79
CA GLN A 106 -2.72 -4.55 11.34
C GLN A 106 -1.36 -5.15 10.96
N LEU A 107 -0.33 -4.33 10.77
CA LEU A 107 1.01 -4.77 10.36
C LEU A 107 2.06 -4.66 11.47
N CYS A 108 1.83 -3.81 12.46
CA CYS A 108 2.79 -3.49 13.50
C CYS A 108 2.11 -3.56 14.87
N GLU A 109 2.89 -3.95 15.88
CA GLU A 109 2.46 -3.89 17.26
C GLU A 109 2.42 -2.43 17.72
N ARG A 110 1.28 -2.03 18.30
CA ARG A 110 1.08 -0.72 18.92
C ARG A 110 1.61 -0.76 20.36
N ILE A 111 2.60 0.06 20.67
CA ILE A 111 3.18 0.14 22.02
C ILE A 111 2.96 1.53 22.59
N VAL A 112 2.18 1.63 23.66
CA VAL A 112 2.03 2.88 24.41
C VAL A 112 3.29 3.09 25.25
N THR A 113 4.08 4.09 24.89
CA THR A 113 5.33 4.42 25.60
C THR A 113 5.15 5.51 26.63
N GLY A 114 3.98 6.16 26.66
CA GLY A 114 3.62 7.13 27.68
C GLY A 114 2.27 7.80 27.41
N SER A 115 1.99 8.84 28.17
CA SER A 115 0.84 9.72 27.97
C SER A 115 1.29 11.17 28.09
N GLU A 116 0.80 12.03 27.19
CA GLU A 116 1.00 13.47 27.26
C GLU A 116 -0.33 14.20 27.41
N THR A 117 -0.27 15.32 28.12
CA THR A 117 -1.41 16.21 28.31
C THR A 117 -1.35 17.31 27.26
N VAL A 118 -2.32 17.36 26.35
CA VAL A 118 -2.38 18.35 25.27
C VAL A 118 -3.52 19.34 25.52
N THR A 119 -3.19 20.62 25.54
CA THR A 119 -4.18 21.70 25.57
C THR A 119 -4.62 22.03 24.15
N ILE A 120 -5.90 21.85 23.87
CA ILE A 120 -6.51 22.20 22.59
C ILE A 120 -7.09 23.62 22.74
N PRO A 121 -6.65 24.59 21.92
CA PRO A 121 -7.13 25.95 22.02
C PRO A 121 -8.62 26.04 21.69
N ALA A 122 -9.29 27.02 22.30
CA ALA A 122 -10.69 27.31 22.00
C ALA A 122 -10.89 27.67 20.52
N VAL A 123 -11.95 27.14 19.94
CA VAL A 123 -12.49 27.58 18.64
C VAL A 123 -13.93 28.06 18.85
N GLU A 124 -14.50 28.84 17.94
CA GLU A 124 -15.77 29.56 18.15
C GLU A 124 -16.94 28.67 18.66
N ALA A 125 -16.94 27.39 18.27
CA ALA A 125 -17.94 26.40 18.69
C ALA A 125 -17.53 25.49 19.86
N GLN A 126 -16.28 25.57 20.37
CA GLN A 126 -15.76 24.65 21.39
C GLN A 126 -14.78 25.37 22.34
N PRO A 127 -14.99 25.32 23.68
CA PRO A 127 -14.07 25.94 24.63
C PRO A 127 -12.71 25.23 24.65
N GLU A 128 -11.70 25.91 25.19
CA GLU A 128 -10.38 25.31 25.46
C GLU A 128 -10.56 24.08 26.35
N ARG A 129 -9.84 23.02 26.03
CA ARG A 129 -9.89 21.79 26.81
C ARG A 129 -8.54 21.08 26.83
N THR A 130 -8.35 20.32 27.89
CA THR A 130 -7.18 19.47 28.09
C THR A 130 -7.56 18.03 27.83
N GLU A 131 -6.79 17.35 26.99
CA GLU A 131 -6.97 15.93 26.69
C GLU A 131 -5.68 15.16 27.00
N GLN A 132 -5.81 13.96 27.57
CA GLN A 132 -4.71 13.01 27.66
C GLN A 132 -4.60 12.27 26.34
N ARG A 133 -3.40 12.25 25.75
CA ARG A 133 -3.09 11.52 24.52
C ARG A 133 -2.01 10.49 24.80
N GLU A 134 -2.19 9.30 24.25
CA GLU A 134 -1.17 8.25 24.33
C GLU A 134 -0.02 8.58 23.38
N VAL A 135 1.21 8.50 23.89
CA VAL A 135 2.42 8.51 23.07
C VAL A 135 2.66 7.08 22.61
N VAL A 136 2.70 6.88 21.29
CA VAL A 136 2.71 5.54 20.69
C VAL A 136 3.97 5.32 19.88
N GLU A 137 4.63 4.20 20.12
CA GLU A 137 5.65 3.63 19.25
C GLU A 137 5.07 2.43 18.50
N TRP A 138 5.41 2.30 17.22
CA TRP A 138 4.98 1.17 16.39
C TRP A 138 6.15 0.22 16.15
N ARG A 139 6.05 -1.01 16.64
CA ARG A 139 7.05 -2.05 16.36
C ARG A 139 6.60 -2.93 15.21
N CYS A 140 7.24 -2.73 14.06
CA CYS A 140 6.93 -3.47 12.85
C CYS A 140 7.92 -4.63 12.68
N HIS A 141 7.41 -5.87 12.67
CA HIS A 141 8.21 -7.01 12.27
C HIS A 141 8.34 -7.07 10.74
N PRO A 142 9.43 -7.65 10.20
CA PRO A 142 9.55 -7.80 8.76
C PRO A 142 8.40 -8.68 8.23
N LEU A 143 7.76 -8.27 7.14
CA LEU A 143 6.63 -9.01 6.57
C LEU A 143 7.04 -10.34 5.92
N LEU A 144 8.30 -10.44 5.48
CA LEU A 144 8.86 -11.61 4.81
C LEU A 144 10.01 -12.27 5.58
N ALA A 145 10.34 -11.82 6.80
CA ALA A 145 11.30 -12.58 7.59
C ALA A 145 10.59 -13.84 8.12
N ASP A 146 11.24 -14.98 7.97
CA ASP A 146 10.78 -16.24 8.55
C ASP A 146 10.56 -16.02 10.05
N GLU A 147 9.37 -16.40 10.57
CA GLU A 147 9.07 -16.41 12.02
C GLU A 147 9.87 -17.50 12.78
N ALA A 148 11.03 -17.89 12.25
CA ALA A 148 11.92 -18.92 12.76
C ALA A 148 13.25 -18.32 13.20
N VAL A 149 13.24 -17.28 14.05
CA VAL A 149 14.36 -16.97 14.94
C VAL A 149 13.82 -16.50 16.28
N SER A 150 13.25 -17.42 17.04
CA SER A 150 13.17 -17.33 18.50
C SER A 150 13.55 -18.71 19.02
N ALA A 151 14.86 -18.90 19.15
CA ALA A 151 15.47 -19.97 19.93
C ALA A 151 15.66 -19.49 21.37
#